data_AF-B9EAL3-F1
#
_entry.id   AF-B9EAL3-F1
#
_cell.length_a   1.000
_cell.length_b   1.000
_cell.length_c   1.000
_cell.angle_alpha   90.00
_cell.angle_beta   90.00
_cell.angle_gamma   90.00
#
_symmetry.space_group_name_H-M   'P 1'
#
loop_
_entity.id
_entity.type
_entity.pdbx_description
1 polymer ?
#
loop_
_entity_poly.entity_id
_entity_poly.type
_entity_poly.pdbx_seq_one_letter_code
_entity_poly.pdbx_strand_id
1 'polypeptide(L)'
;MKRDKVWLGVSGLVINEQGEWLVVTKQYGGMKGMWSFPAGFVDNGETADQAVLREIYEETGIEGSVEGVIGLRTGVIKDIISDNMIIFLVRPAHTTIRQDIPDEEIEDVQFRSTYDLYQDDHCSPMVRALIDEMQAPLRLKSMTSPGPQFNYTHYHLFL
;
A
#
# COMPACT_ATOMS: atom_id res chain seq x y z
N MET A 1 -7.25 5.61 -24.78
CA MET A 1 -5.83 5.59 -25.22
C MET A 1 -5.21 4.24 -24.82
N LYS A 2 -4.12 3.74 -25.43
CA LYS A 2 -3.55 2.40 -25.11
C LYS A 2 -3.20 2.17 -23.62
N ARG A 3 -3.13 3.23 -22.80
CA ARG A 3 -2.76 3.18 -21.38
C ARG A 3 -3.95 3.08 -20.41
N ASP A 4 -5.19 3.26 -20.85
CA ASP A 4 -6.39 3.25 -19.97
C ASP A 4 -6.65 1.85 -19.34
N LYS A 5 -5.98 0.81 -19.87
CA LYS A 5 -6.04 -0.58 -19.41
C LYS A 5 -4.77 -1.04 -18.70
N VAL A 6 -3.89 -0.11 -18.34
CA VAL A 6 -2.69 -0.39 -17.55
C VAL A 6 -2.83 0.40 -16.26
N TRP A 7 -3.05 -0.31 -15.18
CA TRP A 7 -3.27 0.27 -13.86
C TRP A 7 -2.03 0.11 -13.00
N LEU A 8 -1.72 1.18 -12.28
CA LEU A 8 -0.68 1.22 -11.27
C LEU A 8 -1.34 1.58 -9.93
N GLY A 9 -1.46 0.57 -9.08
CA GLY A 9 -1.87 0.71 -7.69
C GLY A 9 -0.67 0.70 -6.75
N VAL A 10 -0.97 1.02 -5.50
CA VAL A 10 -0.03 0.99 -4.39
C VAL A 10 -0.70 0.40 -3.18
N SER A 11 0.09 -0.22 -2.30
CA SER A 11 -0.38 -0.74 -1.03
C SER A 11 0.67 -0.55 0.06
N GLY A 12 0.25 -0.23 1.27
CA GLY A 12 1.12 0.16 2.36
C GLY A 12 1.09 -0.78 3.56
N LEU A 13 2.18 -1.50 3.81
CA LEU A 13 2.39 -2.18 5.09
C LEU A 13 2.93 -1.18 6.12
N VAL A 14 2.10 -0.81 7.09
CA VAL A 14 2.50 -0.02 8.26
C VAL A 14 2.69 -0.97 9.44
N ILE A 15 3.85 -0.88 10.10
CA ILE A 15 4.16 -1.69 11.28
C ILE A 15 4.35 -0.76 12.48
N ASN A 16 3.60 -0.99 13.56
CA ASN A 16 3.76 -0.23 14.81
C ASN A 16 4.93 -0.76 15.66
N GLU A 17 5.20 -0.09 16.79
CA GLU A 17 6.30 -0.46 17.70
C GLU A 17 6.12 -1.86 18.34
N GLN A 18 4.89 -2.35 18.39
CA GLN A 18 4.54 -3.68 18.90
C GLN A 18 4.72 -4.79 17.85
N GLY A 19 5.07 -4.43 16.61
CA GLY A 19 5.20 -5.37 15.49
C GLY A 19 3.87 -5.76 14.85
N GLU A 20 2.79 -5.05 15.18
CA GLU A 20 1.46 -5.26 14.61
C GLU A 20 1.33 -4.52 13.29
N TRP A 21 0.56 -5.09 12.37
CA TRP A 21 0.38 -4.61 11.01
C TRP A 21 -0.95 -3.87 10.91
N LEU A 22 -0.93 -2.67 10.31
CA LEU A 22 -2.14 -1.93 9.99
C LEU A 22 -2.86 -2.61 8.82
N VAL A 23 -4.12 -2.96 9.05
CA VAL A 23 -4.99 -3.58 8.06
C VAL A 23 -6.35 -2.88 8.05
N VAL A 24 -7.01 -2.95 6.91
CA VAL A 24 -8.35 -2.43 6.66
C VAL A 24 -9.24 -3.52 6.05
N THR A 25 -10.54 -3.39 6.26
CA THR A 25 -11.56 -4.12 5.50
C THR A 25 -12.41 -3.13 4.72
N LYS A 26 -12.73 -3.44 3.46
CA LYS A 26 -13.59 -2.58 2.62
C LYS A 26 -15.04 -3.03 2.66
N GLN A 27 -15.99 -2.09 2.58
CA GLN A 27 -17.43 -2.37 2.56
C GLN A 27 -17.95 -2.93 1.23
N TYR A 28 -17.20 -2.77 0.14
CA TYR A 28 -17.55 -3.23 -1.20
C TYR A 28 -16.32 -3.67 -2.02
N GLY A 29 -16.54 -4.23 -3.20
CA GLY A 29 -15.49 -4.70 -4.10
C GLY A 29 -15.15 -6.19 -3.93
N GLY A 30 -14.16 -6.66 -4.70
CA GLY A 30 -13.79 -8.08 -4.77
C GLY A 30 -13.17 -8.65 -3.49
N MET A 31 -12.72 -7.78 -2.59
CA MET A 31 -12.11 -8.11 -1.30
C MET A 31 -12.98 -7.64 -0.12
N LYS A 32 -14.30 -7.48 -0.34
CA LYS A 32 -15.23 -7.05 0.71
C LYS A 32 -15.09 -7.95 1.95
N GLY A 33 -14.94 -7.31 3.12
CA GLY A 33 -14.82 -8.00 4.41
C GLY A 33 -13.51 -8.77 4.61
N MET A 34 -12.54 -8.68 3.71
CA MET A 34 -11.22 -9.30 3.88
C MET A 34 -10.21 -8.30 4.41
N TRP A 35 -9.39 -8.72 5.38
CA TRP A 35 -8.27 -7.92 5.88
C TRP A 35 -7.19 -7.80 4.81
N SER A 36 -6.89 -6.57 4.44
CA SER A 36 -5.82 -6.21 3.51
C SER A 36 -5.10 -4.97 4.02
N PHE A 37 -3.97 -4.63 3.43
CA PHE A 37 -3.34 -3.34 3.67
C PHE A 37 -4.12 -2.20 3.02
N PRO A 38 -4.00 -0.96 3.55
CA PRO A 38 -4.43 0.23 2.86
C PRO A 38 -3.88 0.27 1.42
N ALA A 39 -4.73 0.65 0.47
CA ALA A 39 -4.38 0.57 -0.94
C ALA A 39 -5.30 1.38 -1.85
N GLY A 40 -4.70 1.96 -2.90
CA GLY A 40 -5.41 2.64 -3.96
C GLY A 40 -4.57 2.83 -5.22
N PHE A 41 -4.97 3.78 -6.07
CA PHE A 41 -4.33 4.01 -7.37
C PHE A 41 -3.40 5.22 -7.33
N VAL A 42 -2.39 5.20 -8.19
CA VAL A 42 -1.52 6.37 -8.40
C VAL A 42 -2.25 7.38 -9.28
N ASP A 43 -2.40 8.60 -8.78
CA ASP A 43 -3.02 9.71 -9.49
C ASP A 43 -2.04 10.43 -10.43
N ASN A 44 -2.61 11.27 -11.31
CA ASN A 44 -1.80 12.09 -12.21
C ASN A 44 -0.99 13.13 -11.41
N GLY A 45 0.32 13.07 -11.55
CA GLY A 45 1.23 14.11 -11.03
C GLY A 45 1.93 13.74 -9.72
N GLU A 46 1.66 12.57 -9.15
CA GLU A 46 2.35 12.05 -7.97
C GLU A 46 3.24 10.84 -8.30
N THR A 47 4.21 10.55 -7.42
CA THR A 47 4.97 9.30 -7.45
C THR A 47 4.24 8.20 -6.69
N ALA A 48 4.59 6.93 -6.94
CA ALA A 48 3.95 5.81 -6.26
C ALA A 48 4.13 5.85 -4.73
N ASP A 49 5.27 6.33 -4.25
CA ASP A 49 5.53 6.49 -2.82
C ASP A 49 4.79 7.69 -2.20
N GLN A 50 4.44 8.71 -3.00
CA GLN A 50 3.51 9.76 -2.55
C GLN A 50 2.08 9.22 -2.47
N ALA A 51 1.65 8.48 -3.49
CA ALA A 51 0.34 7.86 -3.55
C ALA A 51 0.09 6.96 -2.34
N VAL A 52 1.05 6.09 -1.97
CA VAL A 52 0.84 5.16 -0.84
C VAL A 52 0.67 5.90 0.49
N LEU A 53 1.37 7.02 0.70
CA LEU A 53 1.23 7.82 1.92
C LEU A 53 -0.13 8.53 1.96
N ARG A 54 -0.60 9.03 0.80
CA ARG A 54 -1.95 9.62 0.66
C ARG A 54 -3.03 8.58 0.97
N GLU A 55 -2.98 7.41 0.35
CA GLU A 55 -3.97 6.35 0.54
C GLU A 55 -4.04 5.87 1.99
N ILE A 56 -2.88 5.64 2.65
CA ILE A 56 -2.86 5.29 4.08
C ILE A 56 -3.53 6.41 4.91
N TYR A 57 -3.21 7.66 4.64
CA TYR A 57 -3.79 8.78 5.39
C TYR A 57 -5.30 8.93 5.15
N GLU A 58 -5.77 8.75 3.91
CA GLU A 58 -7.19 8.83 3.56
C GLU A 58 -8.00 7.72 4.25
N GLU A 59 -7.52 6.47 4.18
CA GLU A 59 -8.20 5.27 4.69
C GLU A 59 -8.02 5.01 6.19
N THR A 60 -7.02 5.61 6.85
CA THR A 60 -6.74 5.32 8.28
C THR A 60 -6.41 6.55 9.12
N GLY A 61 -6.11 7.69 8.50
CA GLY A 61 -5.58 8.88 9.16
C GLY A 61 -4.13 8.76 9.65
N ILE A 62 -3.41 7.69 9.30
CA ILE A 62 -2.03 7.47 9.76
C ILE A 62 -1.08 8.20 8.84
N GLU A 63 -0.30 9.13 9.40
CA GLU A 63 0.83 9.72 8.70
C GLU A 63 2.09 8.84 8.86
N GLY A 64 3.02 8.93 7.91
CA GLY A 64 4.22 8.12 7.96
C GLY A 64 5.28 8.48 6.92
N SER A 65 6.32 7.65 6.88
CA SER A 65 7.42 7.77 5.91
C SER A 65 7.71 6.42 5.27
N VAL A 66 7.92 6.42 3.95
CA VAL A 66 8.28 5.20 3.22
C VAL A 66 9.68 4.73 3.62
N GLU A 67 9.76 3.49 4.05
CA GLU A 67 11.01 2.80 4.39
C GLU A 67 11.64 2.10 3.18
N GLY A 68 10.80 1.69 2.22
CA GLY A 68 11.21 1.06 0.97
C GLY A 68 10.10 0.23 0.33
N VAL A 69 10.43 -0.43 -0.78
CA VAL A 69 9.53 -1.34 -1.50
C VAL A 69 9.78 -2.76 -1.03
N ILE A 70 8.71 -3.47 -0.66
CA ILE A 70 8.77 -4.87 -0.18
C ILE A 70 8.18 -5.88 -1.16
N GLY A 71 7.49 -5.41 -2.20
CA GLY A 71 6.90 -6.32 -3.17
C GLY A 71 6.31 -5.64 -4.40
N LEU A 72 6.01 -6.48 -5.39
CA LEU A 72 5.28 -6.14 -6.61
C LEU A 72 4.23 -7.24 -6.83
N ARG A 73 2.97 -6.83 -6.98
CA ARG A 73 1.91 -7.68 -7.50
C ARG A 73 1.65 -7.29 -8.95
N THR A 74 1.51 -8.28 -9.82
CA THR A 74 1.07 -8.07 -11.21
C THR A 74 0.04 -9.12 -11.59
N GLY A 75 -0.94 -8.72 -12.38
CA GLY A 75 -2.01 -9.60 -12.84
C GLY A 75 -2.69 -9.06 -14.09
N VAL A 76 -3.53 -9.90 -14.71
CA VAL A 76 -4.36 -9.51 -15.85
C VAL A 76 -5.82 -9.81 -15.52
N ILE A 77 -6.65 -8.76 -15.49
CA ILE A 77 -8.08 -8.89 -15.23
C ILE A 77 -8.80 -9.14 -16.56
N LYS A 78 -9.50 -10.28 -16.65
CA LYS A 78 -10.34 -10.68 -17.79
C LYS A 78 -9.61 -10.59 -19.14
N ASP A 79 -8.32 -10.93 -19.18
CA ASP A 79 -7.44 -10.85 -20.36
C ASP A 79 -7.31 -9.46 -21.00
N ILE A 80 -7.70 -8.40 -20.27
CA ILE A 80 -7.85 -7.06 -20.85
C ILE A 80 -7.05 -6.01 -20.09
N ILE A 81 -7.07 -6.03 -18.76
CA ILE A 81 -6.51 -4.96 -17.92
C ILE A 81 -5.24 -5.48 -17.27
N SER A 82 -4.10 -4.83 -17.53
CA SER A 82 -2.86 -5.06 -16.80
C SER A 82 -2.96 -4.33 -15.47
N ASP A 83 -3.05 -5.09 -14.38
CA ASP A 83 -3.22 -4.59 -13.02
C ASP A 83 -1.94 -4.83 -12.23
N ASN A 84 -1.25 -3.75 -11.86
CA ASN A 84 0.05 -3.80 -11.21
C ASN A 84 -0.01 -3.00 -9.92
N MET A 85 0.64 -3.48 -8.87
CA MET A 85 0.64 -2.83 -7.56
C MET A 85 2.00 -2.94 -6.89
N ILE A 86 2.53 -1.81 -6.45
CA ILE A 86 3.76 -1.74 -5.66
C ILE A 86 3.39 -1.79 -4.18
N ILE A 87 4.10 -2.61 -3.41
CA ILE A 87 3.86 -2.75 -1.97
C ILE A 87 5.01 -2.06 -1.23
N PHE A 88 4.67 -1.06 -0.42
CA PHE A 88 5.64 -0.28 0.35
C PHE A 88 5.61 -0.68 1.82
N LEU A 89 6.79 -0.67 2.45
CA LEU A 89 6.90 -0.63 3.90
C LEU A 89 6.90 0.82 4.35
N VAL A 90 6.06 1.14 5.33
CA VAL A 90 5.89 2.48 5.88
C VAL A 90 6.10 2.45 7.38
N ARG A 91 6.90 3.39 7.87
CA ARG A 91 7.02 3.66 9.30
C ARG A 91 5.98 4.71 9.70
N PRO A 92 5.08 4.41 10.64
CA PRO A 92 4.10 5.38 11.11
C PRO A 92 4.76 6.50 11.92
N ALA A 93 4.23 7.72 11.80
CA ALA A 93 4.57 8.83 12.69
C ALA A 93 3.80 8.74 14.02
N HIS A 94 2.62 8.12 14.00
CA HIS A 94 1.77 7.82 15.15
C HIS A 94 0.89 6.61 14.84
N THR A 95 0.23 6.04 15.86
CA THR A 95 -0.64 4.85 15.73
C THR A 95 -2.12 5.16 15.99
N THR A 96 -2.47 6.43 16.20
CA THR A 96 -3.87 6.86 16.36
C THR A 96 -4.61 6.84 15.03
N ILE A 97 -5.62 5.99 14.91
CA ILE A 97 -6.53 5.91 13.76
C ILE A 97 -7.56 7.05 13.84
N ARG A 98 -7.93 7.63 12.69
CA ARG A 98 -8.95 8.70 12.57
C ARG A 98 -10.33 8.20 13.04
N GLN A 99 -11.07 9.03 13.78
CA GLN A 99 -12.34 8.63 14.39
C GLN A 99 -13.55 8.65 13.43
N ASP A 100 -13.44 9.37 12.33
CA ASP A 100 -14.40 9.45 11.24
C ASP A 100 -14.28 8.26 10.26
N ILE A 101 -13.46 7.26 10.61
CA ILE A 101 -13.37 5.96 9.95
C ILE A 101 -13.89 4.93 10.97
N PRO A 102 -14.81 4.02 10.63
CA PRO A 102 -15.30 3.63 9.29
C PRO A 102 -16.13 4.70 8.55
N ASP A 103 -16.11 4.67 7.20
CA ASP A 103 -16.83 5.59 6.31
C ASP A 103 -17.66 4.85 5.24
N GLU A 104 -17.86 5.39 4.03
CA GLU A 104 -18.59 4.68 2.95
C GLU A 104 -17.74 3.57 2.28
N GLU A 105 -16.41 3.69 2.34
CA GLU A 105 -15.46 2.76 1.70
C GLU A 105 -14.89 1.75 2.69
N ILE A 106 -14.44 2.24 3.84
CA ILE A 106 -13.76 1.44 4.85
C ILE A 106 -14.76 0.96 5.88
N GLU A 107 -14.74 -0.34 6.17
CA GLU A 107 -15.58 -1.01 7.17
C GLU A 107 -14.91 -1.03 8.54
N ASP A 108 -13.60 -1.25 8.58
CA ASP A 108 -12.82 -1.33 9.82
C ASP A 108 -11.33 -1.10 9.53
N VAL A 109 -10.61 -0.63 10.55
CA VAL A 109 -9.16 -0.36 10.53
C VAL A 109 -8.57 -0.83 11.85
N GLN A 110 -7.55 -1.69 11.80
CA GLN A 110 -6.93 -2.23 13.00
C GLN A 110 -5.42 -2.41 12.83
N PHE A 111 -4.68 -2.23 13.92
CA PHE A 111 -3.37 -2.85 14.07
C PHE A 111 -3.58 -4.27 14.60
N ARG A 112 -3.07 -5.28 13.89
CA ARG A 112 -3.20 -6.68 14.29
C ARG A 112 -1.88 -7.40 14.24
N SER A 113 -1.67 -8.35 15.15
CA SER A 113 -0.50 -9.21 15.11
C SER A 113 -0.50 -10.08 13.84
N THR A 114 0.69 -10.39 13.32
CA THR A 114 0.81 -11.31 12.17
C THR A 114 0.27 -12.70 12.49
N TYR A 115 0.37 -13.14 13.75
CA TYR A 115 -0.24 -14.39 14.20
C TYR A 115 -1.76 -14.37 14.04
N ASP A 116 -2.44 -13.34 14.56
CA ASP A 116 -3.90 -13.26 14.47
C ASP A 116 -4.37 -13.11 13.03
N LEU A 117 -3.66 -12.31 12.22
CA LEU A 117 -3.92 -12.19 10.78
C LEU A 117 -3.75 -13.53 10.06
N TYR A 118 -2.72 -14.30 10.39
CA TYR A 118 -2.48 -15.60 9.77
C TYR A 118 -3.54 -16.64 10.15
N GLN A 119 -4.18 -16.53 11.32
CA GLN A 119 -5.25 -17.45 11.73
C GLN A 119 -6.64 -17.01 11.22
N ASP A 120 -6.81 -15.77 10.79
CA ASP A 120 -8.10 -15.23 10.36
C ASP A 120 -8.47 -15.66 8.94
N ASP A 121 -9.55 -16.42 8.77
CA ASP A 121 -10.05 -16.87 7.46
C ASP A 121 -10.34 -15.72 6.48
N HIS A 122 -10.57 -14.51 6.99
CA HIS A 122 -10.80 -13.31 6.18
C HIS A 122 -9.50 -12.58 5.80
N CYS A 123 -8.33 -13.08 6.18
CA CYS A 123 -7.05 -12.48 5.81
C CYS A 123 -6.73 -12.70 4.33
N SER A 124 -6.43 -11.62 3.62
CA SER A 124 -6.14 -11.70 2.18
C SER A 124 -4.91 -12.57 1.88
N PRO A 125 -4.90 -13.28 0.74
CA PRO A 125 -3.74 -14.10 0.34
C PRO A 125 -2.43 -13.31 0.24
N MET A 126 -2.50 -12.02 -0.12
CA MET A 126 -1.32 -11.15 -0.21
C MET A 126 -0.71 -10.87 1.17
N VAL A 127 -1.54 -10.59 2.18
CA VAL A 127 -1.06 -10.39 3.56
C VAL A 127 -0.41 -11.68 4.07
N ARG A 128 -1.06 -12.84 3.86
CA ARG A 128 -0.50 -14.15 4.24
C ARG A 128 0.85 -14.43 3.58
N ALA A 129 0.95 -14.22 2.27
CA ALA A 129 2.19 -14.40 1.53
C ALA A 129 3.32 -13.50 2.06
N LEU A 130 3.02 -12.25 2.44
CA LEU A 130 4.00 -11.37 3.05
C LEU A 130 4.39 -11.78 4.47
N ILE A 131 3.48 -12.33 5.27
CA ILE A 131 3.83 -12.90 6.57
C ILE A 131 4.87 -14.02 6.41
N ASP A 132 4.70 -14.88 5.41
CA ASP A 132 5.59 -16.03 5.19
C ASP A 132 6.92 -15.66 4.53
N GLU A 133 6.91 -14.71 3.59
CA GLU A 133 8.03 -14.50 2.66
C GLU A 133 8.60 -13.07 2.64
N MET A 134 8.18 -12.17 3.54
CA MET A 134 8.68 -10.78 3.52
C MET A 134 10.22 -10.73 3.61
N GLN A 135 10.82 -10.08 2.61
CA GLN A 135 12.25 -9.85 2.52
C GLN A 135 12.61 -8.42 2.98
N ALA A 136 13.90 -8.14 3.04
CA ALA A 136 14.38 -6.78 3.29
C ALA A 136 13.89 -5.82 2.19
N PRO A 137 13.43 -4.60 2.55
CA PRO A 137 12.92 -3.65 1.57
C PRO A 137 14.03 -3.12 0.66
N LEU A 138 13.70 -2.89 -0.61
CA LEU A 138 14.48 -2.04 -1.51
C LEU A 138 14.38 -0.60 -1.00
N ARG A 139 15.49 -0.05 -0.53
CA ARG A 139 15.47 1.24 0.20
C ARG A 139 15.65 2.39 -0.76
N LEU A 140 15.11 3.55 -0.39
CA LEU A 140 15.33 4.79 -1.13
C LEU A 140 16.84 5.10 -1.16
N LYS A 141 17.42 5.15 -2.35
CA LYS A 141 18.84 5.48 -2.59
C LYS A 141 19.05 6.91 -2.98
N SER A 142 18.12 7.50 -3.73
CA SER A 142 18.25 8.86 -4.21
C SER A 142 16.89 9.52 -4.36
N MET A 143 16.86 10.80 -4.03
CA MET A 143 15.78 11.73 -4.35
C MET A 143 16.20 12.79 -5.37
N THR A 144 17.44 12.71 -5.89
CA THR A 144 17.98 13.68 -6.83
C THR A 144 17.67 13.28 -8.26
N SER A 145 17.28 14.27 -9.07
CA SER A 145 17.00 14.07 -10.49
C SER A 145 18.19 13.41 -11.22
N PRO A 146 17.95 12.42 -12.10
CA PRO A 146 19.00 11.74 -12.87
C PRO A 146 19.60 12.64 -13.97
N GLY A 147 19.13 13.88 -14.09
CA GLY A 147 19.60 14.87 -15.04
C GLY A 147 18.46 15.70 -15.63
N PRO A 148 18.78 16.71 -16.46
CA PRO A 148 17.79 17.65 -16.97
C PRO A 148 16.94 17.11 -18.13
N GLN A 149 17.20 15.90 -18.64
CA GLN A 149 16.63 15.40 -19.90
C GLN A 149 15.11 15.28 -19.86
N PHE A 150 14.56 14.95 -18.68
CA PHE A 150 13.12 14.72 -18.49
C PHE A 150 12.46 15.74 -17.56
N ASN A 151 13.22 16.71 -17.03
CA ASN A 151 12.73 17.73 -16.10
C ASN A 151 11.88 17.16 -14.95
N TYR A 152 12.34 16.08 -14.31
CA TYR A 152 11.67 15.50 -13.16
C TYR A 152 11.47 16.54 -12.06
N THR A 153 10.23 16.72 -11.62
CA THR A 153 9.89 17.47 -10.41
C THR A 153 10.19 16.64 -9.16
N HIS A 154 9.89 15.35 -9.23
CA HIS A 154 10.19 14.34 -8.23
C HIS A 154 10.83 13.12 -8.90
N TYR A 155 11.88 12.59 -8.30
CA TYR A 155 12.54 11.36 -8.78
C TYR A 155 13.05 10.56 -7.59
N HIS A 156 12.47 9.39 -7.38
CA HIS A 156 12.84 8.49 -6.28
C HIS A 156 13.32 7.15 -6.84
N LEU A 157 14.48 6.70 -6.39
CA LEU A 157 15.08 5.43 -6.80
C LEU A 157 15.18 4.49 -5.60
N PHE A 158 14.51 3.34 -5.67
CA PHE A 158 14.54 2.28 -4.65
C PHE A 158 15.45 1.12 -5.13
N LEU A 159 16.46 0.75 -4.33
CA LEU A 159 17.41 -0.34 -4.60
C LEU A 159 17.83 -1.10 -3.34
#